data_AF-A0A971GXM5-F1
#
_entry.id   AF-A0A971GXM5-F1
#
_cell.length_a   1.000
_cell.length_b   1.000
_cell.length_c   1.000
_cell.angle_alpha   90.00
_cell.angle_beta   90.00
_cell.angle_gamma   90.00
#
_symmetry.space_group_name_H-M   'P 1'
#
loop_
_entity.id
_entity.type
_entity.pdbx_description
1 polymer ?
#
loop_
_entity_poly.entity_id
_entity_poly.type
_entity_poly.pdbx_seq_one_letter_code
_entity_poly.pdbx_strand_id
1 'polypeptide(L)'
;RKIHAAIIGFFEVSIYVTALSKVVGNLDNPGNLLAYALGYACGNYIGITIENRIALGNLAAQVILKEENNIELIKKLRDSGFGVTVLHGEGKEGSREILQIAINRKDLANLKNIVYSYDKEAFITTNSVNPISGGYFSTIKKK
;
A
#
# COMPACT_ATOMS: atom_id res chain seq x y z
N ARG A 1 -10.06 19.60 -2.10
CA ARG A 1 -9.56 18.51 -2.99
C ARG A 1 -9.88 18.75 -4.47
N LYS A 2 -11.14 19.01 -4.86
CA LYS A 2 -11.55 19.16 -6.28
C LYS A 2 -10.79 20.26 -7.08
N ILE A 3 -10.63 21.45 -6.51
CA ILE A 3 -9.92 22.58 -7.18
C ILE A 3 -8.43 22.27 -7.41
N HIS A 4 -7.78 21.61 -6.45
CA HIS A 4 -6.36 21.28 -6.57
C HIS A 4 -6.13 20.23 -7.66
N ALA A 5 -7.02 19.24 -7.77
CA ALA A 5 -6.99 18.26 -8.85
C ALA A 5 -7.18 18.91 -10.23
N ALA A 6 -8.11 19.87 -10.35
CA ALA A 6 -8.34 20.60 -11.59
C ALA A 6 -7.13 21.44 -12.03
N ILE A 7 -6.49 22.15 -11.10
CA ILE A 7 -5.28 22.95 -11.39
C ILE A 7 -4.13 22.05 -11.84
N ILE A 8 -3.87 20.96 -11.12
CA ILE A 8 -2.81 20.01 -11.48
C ILE A 8 -3.05 19.43 -12.88
N GLY A 9 -4.28 18.99 -13.17
CA GLY A 9 -4.63 18.43 -14.48
C GLY A 9 -4.50 19.44 -15.62
N PHE A 10 -4.78 20.73 -15.38
CA PHE A 10 -4.59 21.77 -16.39
C PHE A 10 -3.11 21.93 -16.79
N PHE A 11 -2.21 21.99 -15.81
CA PHE A 11 -0.77 22.09 -16.07
C PHE A 11 -0.21 20.81 -16.69
N GLU A 12 -0.66 19.65 -16.22
CA GLU A 12 -0.27 18.34 -16.77
C GLU A 12 -0.57 18.25 -18.27
N VAL A 13 -1.81 18.54 -18.67
CA VAL A 13 -2.22 18.53 -20.09
C VAL A 13 -1.46 19.57 -20.90
N SER A 14 -1.21 20.77 -20.36
CA SER A 14 -0.48 21.83 -21.07
C SER A 14 0.98 21.43 -21.38
N ILE A 15 1.67 20.82 -20.41
CA ILE A 15 3.03 20.31 -20.58
C ILE A 15 3.04 19.15 -21.58
N TYR A 16 2.09 18.21 -21.43
CA TYR A 16 1.96 17.06 -22.32
C TYR A 16 1.78 17.47 -23.78
N VAL A 17 0.81 18.33 -24.06
CA VAL A 17 0.52 18.79 -25.44
C VAL A 17 1.74 19.53 -26.01
N THR A 18 2.38 20.41 -25.24
CA THR A 18 3.56 21.15 -25.70
C THR A 18 4.73 20.23 -26.03
N ALA A 19 5.00 19.23 -25.18
CA ALA A 19 6.06 18.25 -25.41
C ALA A 19 5.76 17.37 -26.63
N LEU A 20 4.53 16.87 -26.74
CA LEU A 20 4.09 16.06 -27.87
C LEU A 20 4.18 16.82 -29.20
N SER A 21 3.73 18.07 -29.24
CA SER A 21 3.83 18.92 -30.44
C SER A 21 5.27 19.11 -30.92
N LYS A 22 6.24 19.22 -30.02
CA LYS A 22 7.67 19.34 -30.38
C LYS A 22 8.23 18.05 -31.01
N VAL A 23 7.81 16.89 -30.50
CA VAL A 23 8.26 15.58 -30.98
C VAL A 23 7.64 15.24 -32.33
N VAL A 24 6.32 15.42 -32.45
CA VAL A 24 5.59 15.19 -33.71
C VAL A 24 6.01 16.18 -34.80
N GLY A 25 6.39 17.41 -34.42
CA GLY A 25 6.93 18.39 -35.37
C GLY A 25 8.35 18.11 -35.87
N ASN A 26 9.08 17.17 -35.24
CA ASN A 26 10.48 16.83 -35.60
C ASN A 26 10.69 15.32 -35.64
N LEU A 27 9.83 14.62 -36.38
CA LEU A 27 9.88 13.15 -36.53
C LEU A 27 11.12 12.66 -37.31
N ASP A 28 11.77 13.55 -38.07
CA ASP A 28 12.97 13.22 -38.85
C ASP A 28 14.20 12.91 -37.97
N ASN A 29 14.14 13.21 -36.67
CA ASN A 29 15.19 12.87 -35.71
C ASN A 29 14.70 11.79 -34.72
N PRO A 30 15.09 10.51 -34.90
CA PRO A 30 14.70 9.42 -33.99
C PRO A 30 15.19 9.63 -32.55
N GLY A 31 16.21 10.47 -32.33
CA GLY A 31 16.67 10.85 -31.00
C GLY A 31 15.64 11.63 -30.19
N ASN A 32 14.81 12.47 -30.84
CA ASN A 32 13.75 13.22 -30.16
C ASN A 32 12.64 12.29 -29.67
N LEU A 33 12.28 11.27 -30.48
CA LEU A 33 11.30 10.25 -30.12
C LEU A 33 11.80 9.42 -28.93
N LEU A 34 13.07 9.01 -28.95
CA LEU A 34 13.69 8.28 -27.84
C LEU A 34 13.74 9.10 -26.56
N ALA A 35 14.14 10.37 -26.63
CA ALA A 35 14.17 11.26 -25.46
C ALA A 35 12.78 11.43 -24.83
N TYR A 36 11.74 11.60 -25.65
CA TYR A 36 10.37 11.69 -25.18
C TYR A 36 9.87 10.38 -24.55
N ALA A 37 10.11 9.24 -25.21
CA ALA A 37 9.71 7.92 -24.70
C ALA A 37 10.40 7.61 -23.36
N LEU A 38 11.70 7.88 -23.23
CA LEU A 38 12.45 7.71 -22.00
C LEU A 38 11.98 8.67 -20.90
N GLY A 39 11.72 9.94 -21.24
CA GLY A 39 11.17 10.92 -20.32
C GLY A 39 9.80 10.51 -19.78
N TYR A 40 8.90 10.04 -20.65
CA TYR A 40 7.58 9.54 -20.28
C TYR A 40 7.66 8.27 -19.41
N ALA A 41 8.52 7.32 -19.77
CA ALA A 41 8.73 6.11 -18.98
C ALA A 41 9.30 6.42 -17.59
N CYS A 42 10.31 7.29 -17.51
CA CYS A 42 10.91 7.73 -16.26
C CYS A 42 9.91 8.51 -15.38
N GLY A 43 9.15 9.43 -15.99
CA GLY A 43 8.09 10.18 -15.32
C GLY A 43 7.03 9.27 -14.71
N ASN A 44 6.55 8.27 -15.47
CA ASN A 44 5.60 7.28 -14.96
C ASN A 44 6.19 6.45 -13.83
N TYR A 45 7.43 5.99 -13.96
CA TYR A 45 8.10 5.22 -12.90
C TYR A 45 8.19 6.00 -11.59
N ILE A 46 8.61 7.27 -11.68
CA ILE A 46 8.67 8.17 -10.52
C ILE A 46 7.27 8.44 -9.97
N GLY A 47 6.30 8.71 -10.85
CA GLY A 47 4.89 8.93 -10.50
C GLY A 47 4.31 7.77 -9.71
N ILE A 48 4.47 6.54 -10.20
CA ILE A 48 4.03 5.31 -9.52
C ILE A 48 4.77 5.14 -8.19
N THR A 49 6.07 5.44 -8.13
CA THR A 49 6.84 5.34 -6.89
C THR A 49 6.33 6.33 -5.84
N ILE A 50 6.05 7.57 -6.26
CA ILE A 50 5.46 8.61 -5.39
C ILE A 50 4.05 8.20 -4.97
N GLU A 51 3.21 7.73 -5.89
CA GLU A 51 1.87 7.25 -5.59
C GLU A 51 1.90 6.11 -4.58
N ASN A 52 2.76 5.10 -4.77
CA ASN A 52 2.93 4.00 -3.82
C ASN A 52 3.39 4.49 -2.43
N ARG A 53 4.23 5.52 -2.38
CA ARG A 53 4.68 6.13 -1.13
C ARG A 53 3.59 6.98 -0.47
N ILE A 54 2.74 7.61 -1.27
CA ILE A 54 1.63 8.49 -0.85
C ILE A 54 0.34 7.71 -0.66
N ALA A 55 0.24 6.43 -1.06
CA ALA A 55 -0.95 5.58 -0.98
C ALA A 55 -1.47 5.46 0.46
N LEU A 56 -2.10 6.55 0.89
CA LEU A 56 -2.78 6.83 2.13
C LEU A 56 -4.09 6.10 2.00
N GLY A 57 -4.14 4.94 2.64
CA GLY A 57 -5.30 4.08 2.63
C GLY A 57 -5.21 3.14 3.81
N ASN A 58 -6.37 2.65 4.22
CA ASN A 58 -6.45 1.65 5.26
C ASN A 58 -6.64 0.28 4.63
N LEU A 59 -6.00 -0.71 5.22
CA LEU A 59 -6.15 -2.12 4.88
C LEU A 59 -6.73 -2.85 6.08
N ALA A 60 -7.65 -3.75 5.81
CA ALA A 60 -8.01 -4.81 6.73
C ALA A 60 -7.11 -6.00 6.38
N ALA A 61 -6.10 -6.22 7.21
CA ALA A 61 -5.24 -7.39 7.11
C ALA A 61 -5.87 -8.54 7.91
N GLN A 62 -5.94 -9.70 7.30
CA GLN A 62 -6.31 -10.94 7.96
C GLN A 62 -5.10 -11.87 7.94
N VAL A 63 -4.68 -12.32 9.12
CA VAL A 63 -3.56 -13.25 9.29
C VAL A 63 -4.12 -14.56 9.80
N ILE A 64 -3.90 -15.64 9.06
CA ILE A 64 -4.29 -17.00 9.44
C ILE A 64 -3.01 -17.70 9.91
N LEU A 65 -2.98 -18.09 11.18
CA LEU A 65 -1.84 -18.75 11.80
C LEU A 65 -2.00 -20.27 11.72
N LYS A 66 -0.89 -21.01 11.71
CA LYS A 66 -0.95 -22.47 11.58
C LYS A 66 -1.28 -23.18 12.89
N GLU A 67 -0.68 -22.72 13.97
CA GLU A 67 -0.86 -23.27 15.31
C GLU A 67 -1.88 -22.46 16.11
N GLU A 68 -2.47 -23.07 17.13
CA GLU A 68 -3.28 -22.37 18.12
C GLU A 68 -2.39 -21.76 19.22
N ASN A 69 -2.94 -20.82 19.99
CA ASN A 69 -2.33 -20.29 21.21
C ASN A 69 -1.16 -19.29 20.96
N ASN A 70 -1.29 -18.41 19.96
CA ASN A 70 -0.28 -17.42 19.59
C ASN A 70 -0.28 -16.17 20.49
N ILE A 71 -0.39 -16.37 21.80
CA ILE A 71 -0.52 -15.29 22.79
C ILE A 71 0.65 -14.31 22.70
N GLU A 72 1.87 -14.80 22.50
CA GLU A 72 3.06 -13.97 22.41
C GLU A 72 3.06 -13.08 21.17
N LEU A 73 2.69 -13.61 20.00
CA LEU A 73 2.55 -12.85 18.76
C LEU A 73 1.45 -11.79 18.90
N ILE A 74 0.28 -12.16 19.43
CA ILE A 74 -0.84 -11.24 19.64
C ILE A 74 -0.41 -10.09 20.57
N LYS A 75 0.28 -10.41 21.67
CA LYS A 75 0.82 -9.40 22.60
C LYS A 75 1.84 -8.51 21.90
N LYS A 76 2.78 -9.07 21.14
CA LYS A 76 3.79 -8.31 20.41
C LYS A 76 3.19 -7.35 19.39
N LEU A 77 2.14 -7.77 18.68
CA LEU A 77 1.42 -6.93 17.73
C LEU A 77 0.71 -5.77 18.45
N ARG A 78 0.04 -6.05 19.58
CA ARG A 78 -0.61 -5.01 20.41
C ARG A 78 0.39 -4.02 21.01
N ASP A 79 1.53 -4.50 21.50
CA ASP A 79 2.62 -3.67 22.03
C ASP A 79 3.27 -2.81 20.93
N SER A 80 3.23 -3.29 19.69
CA SER A 80 3.64 -2.53 18.49
C SER A 80 2.57 -1.53 18.00
N GLY A 81 1.45 -1.42 18.73
CA GLY A 81 0.35 -0.50 18.48
C GLY A 81 -0.74 -1.01 17.55
N PHE A 82 -0.68 -2.25 17.07
CA PHE A 82 -1.70 -2.81 16.19
C PHE A 82 -2.97 -3.19 16.97
N GLY A 83 -4.13 -2.74 16.49
CA GLY A 83 -5.43 -3.21 16.97
C GLY A 83 -5.72 -4.61 16.43
N VAL A 84 -5.56 -5.63 17.27
CA VAL A 84 -5.74 -7.04 16.90
C VAL A 84 -7.00 -7.63 17.52
N THR A 85 -7.93 -8.06 16.67
CA THR A 85 -9.08 -8.89 17.03
C THR A 85 -8.79 -10.33 16.67
N VAL A 86 -9.01 -11.25 17.61
CA VAL A 86 -8.78 -12.69 17.41
C VAL A 86 -10.12 -13.36 17.12
N LEU A 87 -10.20 -14.11 16.03
CA LEU A 87 -11.32 -14.97 15.67
C LEU A 87 -10.84 -16.43 15.68
N HIS A 88 -11.68 -17.33 16.16
CA HIS A 88 -11.44 -18.77 16.09
C HIS A 88 -12.28 -19.34 14.95
N GLY A 89 -11.68 -20.14 14.09
CA GLY A 89 -12.36 -20.79 12.96
C GLY A 89 -11.78 -22.16 12.65
N GLU A 90 -12.42 -22.89 11.73
CA GLU A 90 -11.93 -24.19 11.27
C GLU A 90 -11.46 -24.11 9.82
N GLY A 91 -10.28 -24.67 9.56
CA GLY A 91 -9.74 -24.90 8.22
C GLY A 91 -9.70 -26.39 7.90
N LYS A 92 -9.17 -26.71 6.71
CA LYS A 92 -9.01 -28.09 6.23
C LYS A 92 -8.25 -29.00 7.22
N GLU A 93 -7.27 -28.42 7.92
CA GLU A 93 -6.36 -29.13 8.82
C GLU A 93 -6.75 -28.98 10.30
N GLY A 94 -7.98 -28.51 10.59
CA GLY A 94 -8.48 -28.33 11.95
C GLY A 94 -8.67 -26.86 12.35
N SER A 95 -8.78 -26.62 13.65
CA SER A 95 -9.01 -25.28 14.21
C SER A 95 -7.81 -24.34 14.00
N ARG A 96 -8.11 -23.06 13.78
CA ARG A 96 -7.18 -22.01 13.39
C ARG A 96 -7.54 -20.69 14.06
N GLU A 97 -6.51 -19.95 14.46
CA GLU A 97 -6.64 -18.55 14.88
C GLU A 97 -6.52 -17.62 13.67
N ILE A 98 -7.49 -16.73 13.54
CA ILE A 98 -7.56 -15.72 12.48
C ILE A 98 -7.46 -14.34 13.14
N LEU A 99 -6.37 -13.63 12.90
CA LEU A 99 -6.17 -12.27 13.40
C LEU A 99 -6.73 -11.28 12.38
N GLN A 100 -7.69 -10.45 12.79
CA GLN A 100 -8.12 -9.29 12.02
C GLN A 100 -7.48 -8.02 12.54
N ILE A 101 -6.84 -7.27 11.64
CA ILE A 101 -6.02 -6.12 11.97
C ILE A 101 -6.30 -5.00 10.98
N ALA A 102 -6.81 -3.86 11.47
CA ALA A 102 -6.94 -2.66 10.68
C ALA A 102 -5.61 -1.88 10.74
N ILE A 103 -5.00 -1.64 9.58
CA ILE A 103 -3.70 -0.99 9.47
C ILE A 103 -3.72 0.11 8.41
N ASN A 104 -2.79 1.06 8.48
CA ASN A 104 -2.47 1.86 7.30
C ASN A 104 -1.64 1.01 6.32
N ARG A 105 -1.82 1.25 5.02
CA ARG A 105 -1.10 0.51 3.97
C ARG A 105 0.42 0.53 4.15
N LYS A 106 0.98 1.65 4.63
CA LYS A 106 2.43 1.80 4.93
C LYS A 106 2.94 0.83 6.01
N ASP A 107 2.08 0.41 6.94
CA ASP A 107 2.46 -0.43 8.09
C ASP A 107 2.39 -1.93 7.76
N LEU A 108 1.92 -2.31 6.57
CA LEU A 108 1.84 -3.70 6.13
C LEU A 108 3.21 -4.39 6.12
N ALA A 109 4.27 -3.68 5.73
CA ALA A 109 5.61 -4.22 5.76
C ALA A 109 6.06 -4.56 7.19
N ASN A 110 5.79 -3.66 8.14
CA ASN A 110 6.08 -3.90 9.56
C ASN A 110 5.27 -5.06 10.13
N LEU A 111 3.97 -5.14 9.79
CA LEU A 111 3.10 -6.25 10.18
C LEU A 111 3.67 -7.59 9.68
N LYS A 112 4.00 -7.69 8.39
CA LYS A 112 4.58 -8.89 7.78
C LYS A 112 5.88 -9.31 8.47
N ASN A 113 6.76 -8.37 8.76
CA ASN A 113 8.02 -8.67 9.44
C ASN A 113 7.81 -9.26 10.83
N ILE A 114 6.87 -8.73 11.61
CA ILE A 114 6.55 -9.27 12.94
C ILE A 114 5.93 -10.66 12.79
N VAL A 115 4.91 -10.82 11.95
CA VAL A 115 4.22 -12.12 11.77
C VAL A 115 5.20 -13.20 11.31
N TYR A 116 5.98 -12.96 10.26
CA TYR A 116 6.93 -13.94 9.73
C TYR A 116 8.14 -14.21 10.62
N SER A 117 8.39 -13.38 11.64
CA SER A 117 9.40 -13.67 12.65
C SER A 117 8.94 -14.74 13.65
N TYR A 118 7.62 -14.91 13.83
CA TYR A 118 7.02 -15.93 14.69
C TYR A 118 6.54 -17.16 13.90
N ASP A 119 5.82 -16.94 12.79
CA ASP A 119 5.29 -18.01 11.94
C ASP A 119 5.56 -17.69 10.46
N LYS A 120 6.52 -18.43 9.87
CA LYS A 120 6.90 -18.27 8.45
C LYS A 120 5.86 -18.84 7.48
N GLU A 121 4.99 -19.72 7.95
CA GLU A 121 3.93 -20.35 7.16
C GLU A 121 2.60 -19.59 7.28
N ALA A 122 2.55 -18.52 8.07
CA ALA A 122 1.39 -17.68 8.24
C ALA A 122 0.88 -17.11 6.90
N PHE A 123 -0.43 -17.20 6.71
CA PHE A 123 -1.09 -16.69 5.50
C PHE A 123 -1.69 -15.31 5.77
N ILE A 124 -1.23 -14.30 5.03
CA ILE A 124 -1.68 -12.91 5.20
C ILE A 124 -2.46 -12.47 3.96
N THR A 125 -3.73 -12.12 4.16
CA THR A 125 -4.56 -11.46 3.14
C THR A 125 -4.83 -10.01 3.52
N THR A 126 -5.03 -9.15 2.53
CA THR A 126 -5.30 -7.73 2.76
C THR A 126 -6.41 -7.25 1.85
N ASN A 127 -7.44 -6.64 2.44
CA ASN A 127 -8.53 -6.00 1.72
C ASN A 127 -8.46 -4.49 1.91
N SER A 128 -8.68 -3.72 0.84
CA SER A 128 -8.75 -2.26 0.95
C SER A 128 -10.09 -1.86 1.56
N VAL A 129 -10.06 -1.03 2.61
CA VAL A 129 -11.24 -0.63 3.38
C VAL A 129 -11.32 0.89 3.46
N ASN A 130 -12.42 1.45 2.95
CA ASN A 130 -12.75 2.87 3.01
C ASN A 130 -14.29 3.06 2.99
N PRO A 131 -14.86 3.95 3.84
CA PRO A 131 -14.25 4.64 4.98
C PRO A 131 -14.16 3.72 6.21
N ILE A 132 -13.20 3.99 7.10
CA ILE A 132 -13.19 3.40 8.44
C ILE A 132 -13.68 4.47 9.42
N SER A 133 -14.61 4.10 10.29
CA SER A 133 -15.09 4.93 11.40
C SER A 133 -14.91 4.16 12.72
N GLY A 134 -14.22 4.76 13.70
CA GLY A 134 -13.87 4.12 14.98
C GLY A 134 -12.63 3.20 14.93
N GLY A 135 -12.32 2.52 16.04
CA GLY A 135 -11.22 1.56 16.17
C GLY A 135 -9.91 2.11 16.79
N TYR A 136 -9.05 1.22 17.29
CA TYR A 136 -7.72 1.56 17.81
C TYR A 136 -6.70 1.54 16.67
N PHE A 137 -6.40 2.70 16.11
CA PHE A 137 -5.34 2.86 15.11
C PHE A 137 -4.05 3.28 15.79
N SER A 138 -2.98 2.53 15.52
CA SER A 138 -1.62 2.87 15.94
C SER A 138 -1.27 4.28 15.47
N THR A 139 -1.37 5.25 16.38
CA THR A 139 -0.67 6.52 16.18
C THR A 139 0.76 6.22 16.59
N ILE A 140 1.55 5.62 15.69
CA ILE A 140 2.98 5.41 15.93
C ILE A 140 3.57 6.80 16.18
N LYS A 141 3.77 7.16 17.46
CA LYS A 141 4.50 8.35 17.85
C LYS A 141 5.91 8.19 17.30
N LYS A 142 6.24 9.00 16.28
CA LYS A 142 7.63 9.29 15.93
C LYS A 142 8.32 9.77 17.22
N LYS A 143 9.28 9.00 17.70
CA LYS A 143 10.28 9.48 18.65
C LYS A 143 11.47 10.00 17.86
#